data_AF-A0A8S0TGE2-F1
#
_entry.id   AF-A0A8S0TGE2-F1
#
_cell.length_a   1.000
_cell.length_b   1.000
_cell.length_c   1.000
_cell.angle_alpha   90.00
_cell.angle_beta   90.00
_cell.angle_gamma   90.00
#
_symmetry.space_group_name_H-M   'P 1'
#
loop_
_entity.id
_entity.type
_entity.pdbx_description
1 polymer ?
#
loop_
_entity_poly.entity_id
_entity_poly.type
_entity_poly.pdbx_seq_one_letter_code
_entity_poly.pdbx_strand_id
1 'polypeptide(L)'
;MHGAYSLLKVIELELQGYLSATKSRVGHCIALVQAASDVPEQGAVDDRDTFLHGVRDLLSIYSNAQVGLSTYVSAPGIVQQLSNLHSDLMALQSDLEHTLPGDRNRCLNDLCTLVQNLQQLLFASSTTAQPILTPWTLMKELDEMEKVNAKLSTAVEDVTLEHCKKNEIVKHHSQEITFQRRVFVDFFCNPERLRNQVKELTSRVTALQTS
;
A
#
# COMPACT_ATOMS: atom_id res chain seq x y z
N MET A 1 47.69 54.98 39.10
CA MET A 1 46.41 55.26 38.41
C MET A 1 46.51 55.42 36.88
N HIS A 2 47.67 55.74 36.29
CA HIS A 2 47.79 55.89 34.82
C HIS A 2 47.72 54.57 34.02
N GLY A 3 48.22 53.45 34.57
CA GLY A 3 48.19 52.15 33.86
C GLY A 3 46.79 51.58 33.61
N ALA A 4 45.88 51.73 34.57
CA ALA A 4 44.48 51.29 34.42
C ALA A 4 43.71 52.13 33.39
N TYR A 5 43.95 53.45 33.36
CA TYR A 5 43.34 54.34 32.36
C TYR A 5 43.81 54.00 30.94
N SER A 6 45.12 53.75 30.74
CA SER A 6 45.65 53.37 29.43
C SER A 6 45.10 52.02 28.95
N LEU A 7 44.94 51.04 29.85
CA LEU A 7 44.35 49.75 29.50
C LEU A 7 42.88 49.91 29.09
N LEU A 8 42.09 50.67 29.85
CA LEU A 8 40.69 50.96 29.51
C LEU A 8 40.55 51.67 28.16
N LYS A 9 41.49 52.58 27.84
CA LYS A 9 41.53 53.28 26.55
C LYS A 9 41.80 52.34 25.37
N VAL A 10 42.69 51.37 25.53
CA VAL A 10 43.00 50.37 24.50
C VAL A 10 41.80 49.44 24.28
N ILE A 11 41.17 48.98 25.37
CA ILE A 11 39.95 48.17 25.31
C ILE A 11 38.82 48.93 24.61
N GLU A 12 38.63 50.22 24.91
CA GLU A 12 37.64 51.07 24.25
C GLU A 12 37.88 51.16 22.74
N LEU A 13 39.12 51.41 22.31
CA LEU A 13 39.48 51.48 20.89
C LEU A 13 39.28 50.15 20.16
N GLU A 14 39.61 49.03 20.81
CA GLU A 14 39.44 47.70 20.22
C GLU A 14 37.95 47.32 20.10
N LEU A 15 37.14 47.62 21.13
CA LEU A 15 35.69 47.47 21.09
C LEU A 15 35.06 48.34 19.99
N GLN A 16 35.55 49.56 19.79
CA GLN A 16 35.10 50.43 18.72
C GLN A 16 35.48 49.87 17.33
N GLY A 17 36.66 49.26 17.22
CA GLY A 17 37.09 48.49 16.06
C GLY A 17 36.13 47.34 15.75
N TYR A 18 35.84 46.47 16.72
CA TYR A 18 34.89 45.37 16.55
C TYR A 18 33.49 45.85 16.20
N LEU A 19 33.01 46.93 16.81
CA LEU A 19 31.70 47.50 16.52
C LEU A 19 31.63 47.99 15.07
N SER A 20 32.68 48.69 14.59
CA SER A 20 32.74 49.19 13.21
C SER A 20 32.75 48.05 12.18
N ALA A 21 33.54 47.00 12.44
CA ALA A 21 33.62 45.82 11.58
C ALA A 21 32.28 45.05 11.56
N THR A 22 31.64 44.89 12.71
CA THR A 22 30.34 44.22 12.84
C THR A 22 29.26 45.03 12.12
N LYS A 23 29.25 46.36 12.27
CA LYS A 23 28.31 47.25 11.57
C LYS A 23 28.48 47.18 10.05
N SER A 24 29.71 47.10 9.55
CA SER A 24 29.99 46.88 8.12
C SER A 24 29.44 45.53 7.66
N ARG A 25 29.69 44.44 8.39
CA ARG A 25 29.17 43.10 8.06
C ARG A 25 27.64 43.05 8.06
N VAL A 26 26.99 43.64 9.07
CA VAL A 26 25.53 43.74 9.14
C VAL A 26 25.00 44.56 7.97
N GLY A 27 25.67 45.66 7.60
CA GLY A 27 25.34 46.44 6.41
C GLY A 27 25.41 45.61 5.13
N HIS A 28 26.43 44.77 4.96
CA HIS A 28 26.53 43.84 3.82
C HIS A 28 25.42 42.79 3.83
N CYS A 29 25.09 42.21 4.99
CA CYS A 29 23.99 41.25 5.09
C CYS A 29 22.64 41.90 4.74
N ILE A 30 22.39 43.13 5.20
CA ILE A 30 21.17 43.88 4.87
C ILE A 30 21.14 44.20 3.37
N ALA A 31 22.27 44.63 2.78
CA ALA A 31 22.36 44.89 1.35
C ALA A 31 22.11 43.62 0.51
N LEU A 32 22.59 42.46 0.97
CA LEU A 32 22.30 41.17 0.33
C LEU A 32 20.82 40.80 0.42
N VAL A 33 20.17 41.03 1.57
CA VAL A 33 18.73 40.80 1.75
C VAL A 33 17.89 41.72 0.85
N GLN A 34 18.29 42.99 0.74
CA GLN A 34 17.64 43.96 -0.15
C GLN A 34 17.84 43.57 -1.62
N ALA A 35 19.05 43.23 -2.04
CA ALA A 35 19.34 42.76 -3.40
C ALA A 35 18.59 41.47 -3.75
N ALA A 36 18.41 40.57 -2.79
CA ALA A 36 17.60 39.35 -2.96
C ALA A 36 16.08 39.64 -3.05
N SER A 37 15.63 40.80 -2.57
CA SER A 37 14.23 41.25 -2.65
C SER A 37 13.92 41.96 -3.97
N ASP A 38 14.93 42.49 -4.66
CA ASP A 38 14.81 43.22 -5.93
C ASP A 38 14.87 42.31 -7.18
N VAL A 39 14.71 40.99 -7.03
CA VAL A 39 14.75 40.06 -8.17
C VAL A 39 13.53 40.30 -9.08
N PRO A 40 13.72 40.70 -10.36
CA PRO A 40 12.60 40.91 -11.27
C PRO A 40 11.88 39.58 -11.55
N GLU A 41 10.55 39.63 -11.50
CA GLU A 41 9.68 38.54 -11.93
C GLU A 41 9.87 38.22 -13.42
N GLN A 42 9.81 36.92 -13.70
CA GLN A 42 9.83 36.29 -15.03
C GLN A 42 11.16 36.29 -15.79
N GLY A 43 11.93 35.23 -15.54
CA GLY A 43 12.97 34.73 -16.43
C GLY A 43 13.23 33.24 -16.19
N ALA A 44 13.72 32.56 -17.22
CA ALA A 44 14.44 31.31 -17.04
C ALA A 44 15.63 31.54 -16.10
N VAL A 45 15.97 30.55 -15.27
CA VAL A 45 17.22 30.57 -14.51
C VAL A 45 18.38 30.61 -15.52
N ASP A 46 19.33 31.53 -15.32
CA ASP A 46 20.54 31.62 -16.15
C ASP A 46 21.31 30.29 -16.07
N ASP A 47 21.68 29.70 -17.21
CA ASP A 47 22.44 28.45 -17.30
C ASP A 47 23.79 28.51 -16.56
N ARG A 48 24.28 29.71 -16.24
CA ARG A 48 25.50 29.94 -15.46
C ARG A 48 25.25 29.95 -13.95
N ASP A 49 23.99 29.94 -13.50
CA ASP A 49 23.61 29.91 -12.09
C ASP A 49 23.63 28.47 -11.54
N THR A 50 24.84 27.99 -11.28
CA THR A 50 25.08 26.66 -10.71
C THR A 50 24.34 26.45 -9.38
N PHE A 51 24.07 27.51 -8.63
CA PHE A 51 23.41 27.42 -7.34
C PHE A 51 21.92 27.08 -7.49
N LEU A 52 21.18 27.83 -8.31
CA LEU A 52 19.76 27.55 -8.53
C LEU A 52 19.54 26.22 -9.25
N HIS A 53 20.46 25.80 -10.14
CA HIS A 53 20.46 24.46 -10.69
C HIS A 53 20.68 23.38 -9.63
N GLY A 54 21.60 23.58 -8.70
CA GLY A 54 21.81 22.67 -7.56
C GLY A 54 20.60 22.58 -6.63
N VAL A 55 19.93 23.71 -6.37
CA VAL A 55 18.66 23.74 -5.62
C VAL A 55 17.58 22.95 -6.37
N ARG A 56 17.45 23.14 -7.68
CA ARG A 56 16.51 22.39 -8.52
C ARG A 56 16.76 20.88 -8.47
N ASP A 57 18.02 20.46 -8.56
CA ASP A 57 18.39 19.04 -8.52
C ASP A 57 18.01 18.41 -7.19
N LEU A 58 18.28 19.11 -6.07
CA LEU A 58 17.94 18.65 -4.74
C LEU A 58 16.42 18.54 -4.53
N LEU A 59 15.65 19.53 -5.00
CA LEU A 59 14.19 19.50 -4.94
C LEU A 59 13.58 18.41 -5.84
N SER A 60 14.21 18.13 -6.98
CA SER A 60 13.77 17.08 -7.92
C SER A 60 13.95 15.68 -7.33
N ILE A 61 15.05 15.45 -6.59
CA ILE A 61 15.29 14.19 -5.86
C ILE A 61 14.17 13.93 -4.84
N TYR A 62 13.67 14.99 -4.17
CA TYR A 62 12.63 14.86 -3.16
C TYR A 62 11.24 14.62 -3.75
N SER A 63 10.95 15.17 -4.92
CA SER A 63 9.63 15.08 -5.55
C SER A 63 9.37 13.77 -6.32
N ASN A 64 10.34 12.84 -6.44
CA ASN A 64 10.26 11.64 -7.29
C ASN A 64 9.81 11.92 -8.75
N ALA A 65 9.87 13.18 -9.18
CA ALA A 65 9.62 13.56 -10.56
C ALA A 65 10.81 13.03 -11.37
N GLN A 66 10.53 12.17 -12.34
CA GLN A 66 11.54 11.45 -13.09
C GLN A 66 12.70 12.34 -13.54
N VAL A 67 13.88 11.72 -13.57
CA VAL A 67 15.11 12.11 -14.25
C VAL A 67 14.84 12.24 -15.76
N GLY A 68 14.02 13.21 -16.13
CA GLY A 68 13.85 13.73 -17.48
C GLY A 68 14.41 15.13 -17.44
N LEU A 69 15.54 15.33 -18.12
CA LEU A 69 16.27 16.58 -18.27
C LEU A 69 15.35 17.71 -18.80
N SER A 70 14.54 18.33 -17.94
CA SER A 70 14.01 19.66 -18.23
C SER A 70 15.15 20.64 -17.98
N THR A 71 15.88 20.97 -19.03
CA THR A 71 16.90 22.03 -19.04
C THR A 71 16.30 23.37 -18.62
N TYR A 72 14.98 23.54 -18.76
CA TYR A 72 14.29 24.76 -18.39
C TYR A 72 13.82 24.72 -16.93
N VAL A 73 14.33 25.64 -16.12
CA VAL A 73 13.88 25.91 -14.75
C VAL A 73 13.50 27.37 -14.68
N SER A 74 12.28 27.66 -14.21
CA SER A 74 11.86 29.03 -13.95
C SER A 74 12.05 29.35 -12.47
N ALA A 75 12.51 30.56 -12.14
CA ALA A 75 12.63 30.99 -10.75
C ALA A 75 11.30 30.85 -9.97
N PRO A 76 10.11 31.16 -10.54
CA PRO A 76 8.83 30.90 -9.89
C PRO A 76 8.58 29.41 -9.59
N GLY A 77 9.04 28.51 -10.47
CA GLY A 77 8.94 27.07 -10.25
C GLY A 77 9.75 26.59 -9.06
N ILE A 78 10.98 27.09 -8.89
CA ILE A 78 11.82 26.78 -7.72
C ILE A 78 11.18 27.34 -6.45
N VAL A 79 10.71 28.59 -6.49
CA VAL A 79 10.06 29.22 -5.32
C VAL A 79 8.84 28.42 -4.90
N GLN A 80 7.99 28.00 -5.84
CA GLN A 80 6.83 27.17 -5.52
C GLN A 80 7.22 25.82 -4.91
N GLN A 81 8.25 25.16 -5.44
CA GLN A 81 8.74 23.90 -4.89
C GLN A 81 9.30 24.06 -3.47
N LEU A 82 10.02 25.15 -3.20
CA LEU A 82 10.50 25.48 -1.85
C LEU A 82 9.35 25.79 -0.90
N SER A 83 8.33 26.52 -1.34
CA SER A 83 7.13 26.78 -0.53
C SER A 83 6.39 25.50 -0.18
N ASN A 84 6.23 24.60 -1.14
CA ASN A 84 5.61 23.29 -0.90
C ASN A 84 6.42 22.47 0.11
N LEU A 85 7.74 22.36 -0.08
CA LEU A 85 8.62 21.65 0.84
C LEU A 85 8.55 22.23 2.26
N HIS A 86 8.52 23.55 2.39
CA HIS A 86 8.35 24.21 3.68
C HIS A 86 7.02 23.84 4.34
N SER A 87 5.91 23.86 3.59
CA SER A 87 4.60 23.41 4.09
C SER A 87 4.63 21.95 4.54
N ASP A 88 5.26 21.07 3.78
CA ASP A 88 5.39 19.65 4.12
C ASP A 88 6.21 19.44 5.39
N LEU A 89 7.31 20.17 5.57
CA LEU A 89 8.12 20.13 6.78
C LEU A 89 7.36 20.62 8.02
N MET A 90 6.55 21.67 7.87
CA MET A 90 5.71 22.17 8.96
C MET A 90 4.61 21.16 9.35
N ALA A 91 4.02 20.48 8.35
CA ALA A 91 3.06 19.40 8.62
C ALA A 91 3.72 18.23 9.36
N LEU A 92 4.90 17.79 8.91
CA LEU A 92 5.65 16.72 9.55
C LEU A 92 6.07 17.07 10.98
N GLN A 93 6.49 18.32 11.21
CA GLN A 93 6.80 18.82 12.55
C GLN A 93 5.56 18.74 13.45
N SER A 94 4.42 19.21 12.98
CA SER A 94 3.15 19.13 13.72
C SER A 94 2.77 17.69 14.04
N ASP A 95 2.94 16.77 13.10
CA ASP A 95 2.66 15.34 13.32
C ASP A 95 3.57 14.70 14.36
N LEU A 96 4.86 15.05 14.37
CA LEU A 96 5.82 14.57 15.36
C LEU A 96 5.53 15.12 16.77
N GLU A 97 5.13 16.38 16.87
CA GLU A 97 4.87 17.03 18.16
C GLU A 97 3.49 16.67 18.75
N HIS A 98 2.49 16.43 17.91
CA HIS A 98 1.10 16.35 18.36
C HIS A 98 0.40 15.03 18.02
N THR A 99 0.54 14.53 16.79
CA THR A 99 -0.19 13.34 16.32
C THR A 99 0.45 12.06 16.88
N LEU A 100 1.75 11.88 16.67
CA LEU A 100 2.47 10.65 16.98
C LEU A 100 2.52 10.33 18.50
N PRO A 101 2.77 11.29 19.40
CA PRO A 101 2.73 11.02 20.84
C PRO A 101 1.32 10.65 21.32
N GLY A 102 0.29 11.27 20.74
CA GLY A 102 -1.11 10.97 21.02
C GLY A 102 -1.48 9.53 20.66
N ASP A 103 -1.16 9.11 19.44
CA ASP A 103 -1.41 7.76 18.95
C ASP A 103 -0.64 6.69 19.73
N ARG A 104 0.64 6.97 20.04
CA ARG A 104 1.45 6.09 20.88
C ARG A 104 0.82 5.91 22.27
N ASN A 105 0.40 7.00 22.91
CA ASN A 105 -0.21 6.94 24.23
C ASN A 105 -1.56 6.22 24.20
N ARG A 106 -2.37 6.43 23.15
CA ARG A 106 -3.62 5.67 22.93
C ARG A 106 -3.35 4.17 22.83
N CYS A 107 -2.42 3.76 21.98
CA CYS A 107 -2.05 2.36 21.80
C CYS A 107 -1.54 1.72 23.11
N LEU A 108 -0.68 2.43 23.85
CA LEU A 108 -0.21 1.97 25.16
C LEU A 108 -1.37 1.81 26.15
N ASN A 109 -2.33 2.74 26.17
CA ASN A 109 -3.50 2.64 27.03
C ASN A 109 -4.37 1.43 26.66
N ASP A 110 -4.63 1.22 25.36
CA ASP A 110 -5.42 0.09 24.88
C ASP A 110 -4.76 -1.25 25.27
N LEU A 111 -3.43 -1.35 25.14
CA LEU A 111 -2.67 -2.52 25.58
C LEU A 111 -2.75 -2.71 27.10
N CYS A 112 -2.61 -1.65 27.89
CA CYS A 112 -2.77 -1.71 29.35
C CYS A 112 -4.16 -2.20 29.76
N THR A 113 -5.22 -1.68 29.10
CA THR A 113 -6.60 -2.12 29.33
C THR A 113 -6.79 -3.59 28.97
N LEU A 114 -6.24 -4.05 27.84
CA LEU A 114 -6.29 -5.47 27.47
C LEU A 114 -5.62 -6.36 28.52
N VAL A 115 -4.42 -5.98 28.98
CA VAL A 115 -3.70 -6.71 30.03
C VAL A 115 -4.52 -6.77 31.31
N GLN A 116 -5.13 -5.66 31.73
CA GLN A 116 -5.99 -5.63 32.92
C GLN A 116 -7.22 -6.54 32.78
N ASN A 117 -7.88 -6.53 31.61
CA ASN A 117 -9.01 -7.39 31.34
C ASN A 117 -8.62 -8.88 31.38
N LEU A 118 -7.48 -9.24 30.78
CA LEU A 118 -6.94 -10.60 30.82
C LEU A 118 -6.59 -11.02 32.24
N GLN A 119 -5.97 -10.13 33.03
CA GLN A 119 -5.70 -10.38 34.45
C GLN A 119 -7.00 -10.66 35.21
N GLN A 120 -8.02 -9.81 35.06
CA GLN A 120 -9.32 -10.00 35.71
C GLN A 120 -9.98 -11.33 35.33
N LEU A 121 -9.95 -11.69 34.05
CA LEU A 121 -10.48 -12.97 33.55
C LEU A 121 -9.75 -14.16 34.18
N LEU A 122 -8.42 -14.13 34.19
CA LEU A 122 -7.58 -15.18 34.76
C LEU A 122 -7.75 -15.31 36.28
N PHE A 123 -7.83 -14.19 37.01
CA PHE A 123 -8.07 -14.18 38.46
C PHE A 123 -9.46 -14.70 38.81
N ALA A 124 -10.51 -14.30 38.08
CA ALA A 124 -11.87 -14.78 38.30
C ALA A 124 -11.97 -16.30 38.09
N SER A 125 -11.30 -16.84 37.07
CA SER A 125 -11.29 -18.27 36.79
C SER A 125 -10.45 -19.11 37.77
N SER A 126 -9.51 -18.50 38.50
CA SER A 126 -8.73 -19.21 39.53
C SER A 126 -9.56 -19.78 40.70
N THR A 127 -10.85 -19.46 40.81
CA THR A 127 -11.68 -19.86 41.96
C THR A 127 -12.72 -20.96 41.69
N THR A 128 -13.13 -21.24 40.43
CA THR A 128 -14.20 -22.24 40.19
C THR A 128 -14.18 -23.03 38.87
N ALA A 129 -13.37 -22.71 37.85
CA ALA A 129 -13.23 -23.52 36.62
C ALA A 129 -12.04 -23.06 35.76
N GLN A 130 -11.51 -23.90 34.86
CA GLN A 130 -10.52 -23.47 33.87
C GLN A 130 -11.03 -22.25 33.08
N PRO A 131 -10.23 -21.18 32.93
CA PRO A 131 -10.64 -19.98 32.19
C PRO A 131 -10.93 -20.33 30.73
N ILE A 132 -12.14 -20.04 30.27
CA ILE A 132 -12.44 -19.99 28.85
C ILE A 132 -11.93 -18.65 28.33
N LEU A 133 -10.74 -18.65 27.75
CA LEU A 133 -10.06 -17.45 27.24
C LEU A 133 -10.60 -17.02 25.88
N THR A 134 -11.22 -17.94 25.15
CA THR A 134 -11.81 -17.64 23.84
C THR A 134 -13.08 -16.82 24.04
N PRO A 135 -13.17 -15.61 23.46
CA PRO A 135 -14.40 -14.82 23.48
C PRO A 135 -15.58 -15.67 22.98
N TRP A 136 -16.70 -15.62 23.70
CA TRP A 136 -17.87 -16.47 23.42
C TRP A 136 -18.34 -16.38 21.96
N THR A 137 -18.33 -15.18 21.39
CA THR A 137 -18.66 -14.94 19.98
C THR A 137 -17.76 -15.73 19.05
N LEU A 138 -16.44 -15.71 19.29
CA LEU A 138 -15.48 -16.47 18.48
C LEU A 138 -15.69 -17.97 18.64
N MET A 139 -15.96 -18.45 19.86
CA MET A 139 -16.24 -19.87 20.10
C MET A 139 -17.47 -20.35 19.32
N LYS A 140 -18.53 -19.54 19.27
CA LYS A 140 -19.75 -19.84 18.51
C LYS A 140 -19.49 -19.86 16.99
N GLU A 141 -18.78 -18.85 16.47
CA GLU A 141 -18.48 -18.79 15.03
C GLU A 141 -17.55 -19.94 14.59
N LEU A 142 -16.60 -20.34 15.45
CA LEU A 142 -15.74 -21.50 15.18
C LEU A 142 -16.53 -22.82 15.17
N ASP A 143 -17.48 -23.01 16.09
CA ASP A 143 -18.37 -24.19 16.12
C ASP A 143 -19.26 -24.27 14.87
N GLU A 144 -19.83 -23.13 14.43
CA GLU A 144 -20.61 -23.09 13.18
C GLU A 144 -19.73 -23.36 11.96
N MET A 145 -18.51 -22.83 11.92
CA MET A 145 -17.56 -23.12 10.85
C MET A 145 -17.19 -24.60 10.79
N GLU A 146 -16.97 -25.24 11.95
CA GLU A 146 -16.69 -26.67 12.03
C GLU A 146 -17.85 -27.53 11.50
N LYS A 147 -19.10 -27.16 11.83
CA LYS A 147 -20.31 -27.81 11.27
C LYS A 147 -20.40 -27.67 9.75
N VAL A 148 -20.11 -26.48 9.22
CA VAL A 148 -20.10 -26.25 7.77
C VAL A 148 -19.00 -27.06 7.10
N ASN A 149 -17.81 -27.11 7.71
CA ASN A 149 -16.69 -27.86 7.18
C ASN A 149 -16.95 -29.37 7.15
N ALA A 150 -17.59 -29.91 8.20
CA ALA A 150 -18.02 -31.31 8.23
C ALA A 150 -19.00 -31.64 7.08
N LYS A 151 -20.01 -30.78 6.86
CA LYS A 151 -20.98 -30.93 5.76
C LYS A 151 -20.30 -30.87 4.39
N LEU A 152 -19.35 -29.94 4.21
CA LEU A 152 -18.61 -29.80 2.98
C LEU A 152 -17.74 -31.03 2.71
N SER A 153 -17.06 -31.55 3.73
CA SER A 153 -16.24 -32.77 3.62
C SER A 153 -17.09 -33.95 3.13
N THR A 154 -18.25 -34.18 3.75
CA THR A 154 -19.18 -35.25 3.31
C THR A 154 -19.65 -35.04 1.87
N ALA A 155 -20.04 -33.82 1.49
CA ALA A 155 -20.48 -33.54 0.13
C ALA A 155 -19.37 -33.77 -0.92
N VAL A 156 -18.12 -33.43 -0.57
CA VAL A 156 -16.95 -33.68 -1.44
C VAL A 156 -16.68 -35.17 -1.57
N GLU A 157 -16.77 -35.94 -0.49
CA GLU A 157 -16.62 -37.39 -0.52
C GLU A 157 -17.68 -38.05 -1.41
N ASP A 158 -18.95 -37.64 -1.28
CA ASP A 158 -20.06 -38.14 -2.09
C ASP A 158 -19.86 -37.84 -3.58
N VAL A 159 -19.52 -36.59 -3.93
CA VAL A 159 -19.24 -36.19 -5.31
C VAL A 159 -18.05 -36.95 -5.88
N THR A 160 -17.00 -37.15 -5.07
CA THR A 160 -15.81 -37.89 -5.47
C THR A 160 -16.14 -39.36 -5.73
N LEU A 161 -16.95 -39.98 -4.86
CA LEU A 161 -17.40 -41.36 -5.01
C LEU A 161 -18.23 -41.54 -6.29
N GLU A 162 -19.21 -40.68 -6.52
CA GLU A 162 -20.04 -40.72 -7.72
C GLU A 162 -19.23 -40.45 -9.00
N HIS A 163 -18.28 -39.52 -8.94
CA HIS A 163 -17.35 -39.28 -10.04
C HIS A 163 -16.51 -40.53 -10.35
N CYS A 164 -15.96 -41.20 -9.33
CA CYS A 164 -15.21 -42.44 -9.50
C CYS A 164 -16.07 -43.54 -10.14
N LYS A 165 -17.30 -43.77 -9.65
CA LYS A 165 -18.24 -44.74 -10.25
C LYS A 165 -18.52 -44.42 -11.72
N LYS A 166 -18.80 -43.15 -12.02
CA LYS A 166 -19.05 -42.70 -13.40
C LYS A 166 -17.83 -42.90 -14.29
N ASN A 167 -16.64 -42.64 -13.79
CA ASN A 167 -15.40 -42.82 -14.53
C ASN A 167 -15.17 -44.30 -14.89
N GLU A 168 -15.46 -45.23 -13.98
CA GLU A 168 -15.38 -46.67 -14.26
C GLU A 168 -16.42 -47.12 -15.31
N ILE A 169 -17.66 -46.63 -15.23
CA ILE A 169 -18.67 -46.87 -16.28
C ILE A 169 -18.17 -46.36 -17.64
N VAL A 170 -17.55 -45.18 -17.66
CA VAL A 170 -17.01 -44.59 -18.90
C VAL A 170 -15.85 -45.39 -19.46
N LYS A 171 -14.96 -45.92 -18.62
CA LYS A 171 -13.89 -46.81 -19.07
C LYS A 171 -14.44 -48.07 -19.72
N HIS A 172 -15.42 -48.72 -19.08
CA HIS A 172 -15.99 -49.98 -19.58
C HIS A 172 -16.91 -49.81 -20.80
N HIS A 173 -17.59 -48.67 -20.95
CA HIS A 173 -18.57 -48.42 -22.03
C HIS A 173 -18.14 -47.26 -22.95
N SER A 174 -16.83 -47.07 -23.14
CA SER A 174 -16.26 -45.90 -23.83
C SER A 174 -16.81 -45.67 -25.24
N GLN A 175 -16.98 -46.74 -26.02
CA GLN A 175 -17.51 -46.68 -27.38
C GLN A 175 -18.99 -46.29 -27.40
N GLU A 176 -19.79 -46.87 -26.50
CA GLU A 176 -21.23 -46.61 -26.41
C GLU A 176 -21.51 -45.19 -25.90
N ILE A 177 -20.73 -44.70 -24.93
CA ILE A 177 -20.83 -43.31 -24.46
C ILE A 177 -20.39 -42.32 -25.54
N THR A 178 -19.36 -42.64 -26.31
CA THR A 178 -18.93 -41.80 -27.44
C THR A 178 -20.03 -41.76 -28.51
N PHE A 179 -20.69 -42.88 -28.76
CA PHE A 179 -21.84 -42.95 -29.65
C PHE A 179 -23.02 -42.13 -29.12
N GLN A 180 -23.41 -42.28 -27.85
CA GLN A 180 -24.47 -41.48 -27.23
C GLN A 180 -24.18 -39.97 -27.27
N ARG A 181 -22.95 -39.55 -26.96
CA ARG A 181 -22.51 -38.15 -27.08
C ARG A 181 -22.64 -37.65 -28.52
N ARG A 182 -22.26 -38.48 -29.50
CA ARG A 182 -22.40 -38.15 -30.92
C ARG A 182 -23.87 -38.03 -31.34
N VAL A 183 -24.72 -38.96 -30.90
CA VAL A 183 -26.17 -38.90 -31.15
C VAL A 183 -26.78 -37.65 -30.55
N PHE A 184 -26.40 -37.28 -29.31
CA PHE A 184 -26.85 -36.06 -28.67
C PHE A 184 -26.44 -34.81 -29.47
N VAL A 185 -25.18 -34.72 -29.91
CA VAL A 185 -24.72 -33.60 -30.75
C VAL A 185 -25.40 -33.59 -32.11
N ASP A 186 -25.49 -34.73 -32.79
CA ASP A 186 -26.12 -34.85 -34.11
C ASP A 186 -27.63 -34.52 -34.04
N PHE A 187 -28.32 -34.77 -32.91
CA PHE A 187 -29.71 -34.38 -32.70
C PHE A 187 -29.92 -32.86 -32.81
N PHE A 188 -29.02 -32.06 -32.24
CA PHE A 188 -29.12 -30.59 -32.27
C PHE A 188 -28.42 -29.96 -33.48
N CYS A 189 -27.31 -30.54 -33.93
CA CYS A 189 -26.41 -29.89 -34.88
C CYS A 189 -26.42 -30.53 -36.28
N ASN A 190 -26.86 -31.78 -36.43
CA ASN A 190 -26.86 -32.49 -37.72
C ASN A 190 -27.96 -33.57 -37.82
N PRO A 191 -29.25 -33.18 -37.79
CA PRO A 191 -30.36 -34.12 -37.68
C PRO A 191 -30.51 -35.05 -38.90
N GLU A 192 -30.08 -34.61 -40.09
CA GLU A 192 -30.12 -35.44 -41.30
C GLU A 192 -29.10 -36.59 -41.24
N ARG A 193 -27.92 -36.36 -40.66
CA ARG A 193 -26.94 -37.43 -40.41
C ARG A 193 -27.49 -38.46 -39.43
N LEU A 194 -28.18 -38.02 -38.37
CA LEU A 194 -28.83 -38.92 -37.42
C LEU A 194 -29.96 -39.72 -38.07
N ARG A 195 -30.81 -39.08 -38.88
CA ARG A 195 -31.88 -39.75 -39.66
C ARG A 195 -31.32 -40.84 -40.58
N ASN A 196 -30.21 -40.57 -41.26
CA ASN A 196 -29.57 -41.54 -42.14
C ASN A 196 -29.01 -42.74 -41.37
N GLN A 197 -28.36 -42.50 -40.22
CA GLN A 197 -27.90 -43.57 -39.33
C GLN A 197 -29.04 -44.44 -38.80
N VAL A 198 -30.17 -43.83 -38.42
CA VAL A 198 -31.36 -44.58 -37.98
C VAL A 198 -31.90 -45.43 -39.12
N LYS A 199 -32.04 -44.89 -40.34
CA LYS A 199 -32.47 -45.65 -41.52
C LYS A 199 -31.57 -46.85 -41.81
N GLU A 200 -30.25 -46.64 -41.78
CA GLU A 200 -29.26 -47.71 -41.96
C GLU A 200 -29.41 -48.80 -40.89
N LEU A 201 -29.51 -48.40 -39.62
CA LEU A 201 -29.68 -49.34 -38.52
C LEU A 201 -30.98 -50.15 -38.64
N THR A 202 -32.10 -49.49 -38.99
CA THR A 202 -33.38 -50.16 -39.25
C THR A 202 -33.28 -51.17 -40.39
N SER A 203 -32.58 -50.83 -41.49
CA SER A 203 -32.36 -51.79 -42.59
C SER A 203 -31.53 -53.01 -42.18
N ARG A 204 -30.52 -52.84 -41.31
CA ARG A 204 -29.70 -53.95 -40.80
C ARG A 204 -30.49 -54.87 -39.87
N VAL A 205 -31.31 -54.32 -38.99
CA VAL A 205 -32.15 -55.11 -38.07
C VAL A 205 -33.21 -55.90 -38.85
N THR A 206 -33.88 -55.27 -39.82
CA THR A 206 -34.88 -55.95 -40.66
C THR A 206 -34.26 -57.07 -41.51
N ALA A 207 -33.04 -56.88 -42.01
CA ALA A 207 -32.28 -57.94 -42.71
C ALA A 207 -31.92 -59.13 -41.80
N LEU A 208 -31.59 -58.88 -40.52
CA LEU A 208 -31.31 -59.94 -39.54
C LEU A 208 -32.57 -60.70 -39.07
N GLN A 209 -33.75 -60.08 -39.12
CA GLN A 209 -35.02 -60.69 -38.76
C GLN A 209 -35.66 -61.51 -39.90
N THR A 210 -35.20 -61.30 -41.13
CA THR A 210 -35.67 -61.99 -42.33
C THR A 210 -34.74 -63.10 -42.80
N SER A 211 -33.66 -63.36 -42.04
CA SER A 211 -32.75 -64.50 -42.18
C SER A 211 -33.02 -65.55 -41.11
#